data_AF-A0A8K0A1J9-F1
#
_entry.id   AF-A0A8K0A1J9-F1
#
_cell.length_a   1.000
_cell.length_b   1.000
_cell.length_c   1.000
_cell.angle_alpha   90.00
_cell.angle_beta   90.00
_cell.angle_gamma   90.00
#
_symmetry.space_group_name_H-M   'P 1'
#
loop_
_entity.id
_entity.type
_entity.pdbx_description
1 polymer ?
#
loop_
_entity_poly.entity_id
_entity_poly.type
_entity_poly.pdbx_seq_one_letter_code
_entity_poly.pdbx_strand_id
1 'polypeptide(L)'
;MGSRMTMIWVFLSLSLMADTGAEQAGLFLTTYSGYDYFKVQASGPMTSANVNATCEAAGYAAPCAGLGSLCEGDCVQTGLDNCGWPMDEIAKQLCSGRASQCPQMDRIYVVMATTFRSGSACGVERAGCSGSVTGPNCYCATGNNYNNGYALCAQVGVNSCLPNPCHIQATCTDPPYPSTNATCTCNAGYTGDGRVNGTGCSDIVNACLSNPCHAQATCTDNPPPALDANCTCNAGYTGDGRANGTGCSDINTCSKSSNPCHAQATCTDNPAPALDANCTCNVGYTGDGRTNGTGCLDINACSSNPCHAQATCTDNPAPALDANCTCNVGYTGDGRANGTGCSDINTCSKSSNPCHAQATCTDNPAPALDANCTCNVGYTGDGRANGTGCSDINTCLNSSNPCHAQATCTDNPAPALDANCTCNVGYTGDGRANGTGCLDENACLSNPCHTNANCTDNPPPAIDANCTCNAGYTGDGRANGTGCSDVNACSSNPCHANATCTDNPAPALDASCTCNAGFAGDGVVNANGTGCLLQPVSGAGSSDIAFFLTLACTLMAILSTVSEQAMFE
;
A
#
# COMPACT_ATOMS: atom_id res chain seq x y z
N MET A 1 -14.17 -49.07 54.60
CA MET A 1 -13.60 -48.73 55.92
C MET A 1 -14.56 -47.78 56.64
N GLY A 2 -14.77 -47.84 57.95
CA GLY A 2 -14.16 -48.75 58.92
C GLY A 2 -13.97 -48.22 60.35
N SER A 3 -14.46 -47.02 60.68
CA SER A 3 -14.31 -46.41 62.00
C SER A 3 -15.57 -46.60 62.85
N ARG A 4 -15.40 -46.94 64.14
CA ARG A 4 -16.48 -47.36 65.04
C ARG A 4 -17.09 -46.16 65.77
N MET A 5 -18.43 -46.09 65.82
CA MET A 5 -19.13 -45.22 66.77
C MET A 5 -19.10 -45.85 68.16
N THR A 6 -18.55 -45.14 69.15
CA THR A 6 -18.59 -45.54 70.56
C THR A 6 -19.84 -44.97 71.22
N MET A 7 -20.92 -45.75 71.22
CA MET A 7 -22.22 -45.35 71.76
C MET A 7 -22.21 -45.46 73.30
N ILE A 8 -22.09 -44.34 74.00
CA ILE A 8 -22.10 -44.30 75.48
C ILE A 8 -23.55 -44.32 75.97
N TRP A 9 -23.93 -45.38 76.67
CA TRP A 9 -25.24 -45.54 77.30
C TRP A 9 -25.26 -44.90 78.68
N VAL A 10 -25.93 -43.75 78.82
CA VAL A 10 -26.21 -43.15 80.12
C VAL A 10 -27.49 -43.76 80.69
N PHE A 11 -27.35 -44.65 81.66
CA PHE A 11 -28.47 -45.16 82.44
C PHE A 11 -28.95 -44.08 83.42
N LEU A 12 -30.03 -43.38 83.09
CA LEU A 12 -30.75 -42.55 84.06
C LEU A 12 -31.82 -43.42 84.75
N SER A 13 -31.64 -43.69 86.03
CA SER A 13 -32.52 -44.57 86.81
C SER A 13 -33.86 -43.90 87.13
N LEU A 14 -34.94 -44.40 86.52
CA LEU A 14 -36.30 -43.95 86.80
C LEU A 14 -36.81 -44.57 88.12
N SER A 15 -36.63 -43.87 89.23
CA SER A 15 -37.14 -44.26 90.55
C SER A 15 -38.56 -43.71 90.76
N LEU A 16 -39.56 -44.58 90.82
CA LEU A 16 -40.97 -44.19 90.93
C LEU A 16 -41.54 -44.46 92.34
N MET A 17 -41.89 -43.39 93.06
CA MET A 17 -42.88 -43.32 94.16
C MET A 17 -42.60 -44.17 95.44
N ALA A 18 -43.22 -43.93 96.59
CA ALA A 18 -44.01 -42.80 97.10
C ALA A 18 -43.27 -42.23 98.35
N ASP A 19 -43.74 -41.33 99.22
CA ASP A 19 -45.00 -40.61 99.47
C ASP A 19 -44.61 -39.35 100.33
N THR A 20 -45.40 -38.33 100.66
CA THR A 20 -46.86 -38.08 100.65
C THR A 20 -47.17 -36.65 100.19
N GLY A 21 -48.35 -36.40 99.59
CA GLY A 21 -48.91 -35.06 99.42
C GLY A 21 -49.04 -34.61 97.96
N ALA A 22 -50.19 -34.89 97.36
CA ALA A 22 -50.56 -34.31 96.08
C ALA A 22 -51.21 -32.93 96.31
N GLU A 23 -50.55 -31.85 95.90
CA GLU A 23 -51.24 -30.58 95.65
C GLU A 23 -52.34 -30.83 94.59
N GLN A 24 -53.55 -30.39 94.89
CA GLN A 24 -54.72 -30.69 94.05
C GLN A 24 -54.81 -29.71 92.87
N ALA A 25 -53.81 -29.79 91.98
CA ALA A 25 -53.61 -28.87 90.86
C ALA A 25 -54.89 -28.64 90.04
N GLY A 26 -55.24 -27.37 89.86
CA GLY A 26 -56.45 -26.98 89.14
C GLY A 26 -56.33 -27.25 87.65
N LEU A 27 -57.41 -27.74 87.02
CA LEU A 27 -57.47 -27.81 85.57
C LEU A 27 -57.75 -26.40 85.02
N PHE A 28 -56.81 -25.85 84.24
CA PHE A 28 -56.98 -24.58 83.55
C PHE A 28 -58.25 -24.59 82.67
N LEU A 29 -58.98 -23.47 82.70
CA LEU A 29 -60.15 -23.20 81.88
C LEU A 29 -59.81 -22.21 80.78
N THR A 30 -59.50 -20.97 81.17
CA THR A 30 -59.33 -19.83 80.26
C THR A 30 -58.69 -18.65 80.99
N THR A 31 -58.01 -17.79 80.27
CA THR A 31 -57.67 -16.44 80.73
C THR A 31 -58.87 -15.50 80.52
N TYR A 32 -59.15 -14.59 81.45
CA TYR A 32 -60.11 -13.50 81.30
C TYR A 32 -59.75 -12.31 82.22
N SER A 33 -59.86 -11.08 81.71
CA SER A 33 -59.64 -9.84 82.49
C SER A 33 -58.30 -9.76 83.26
N GLY A 34 -57.23 -10.39 82.75
CA GLY A 34 -55.91 -10.45 83.39
C GLY A 34 -55.71 -11.59 84.39
N TYR A 35 -56.71 -12.47 84.54
CA TYR A 35 -56.65 -13.65 85.41
C TYR A 35 -56.78 -14.94 84.61
N ASP A 36 -55.95 -15.93 84.92
CA ASP A 36 -56.13 -17.32 84.52
C ASP A 36 -57.09 -18.01 85.48
N TYR A 37 -58.13 -18.63 84.94
CA TYR A 37 -59.17 -19.34 85.69
C TYR A 37 -58.97 -20.85 85.60
N PHE A 38 -59.22 -21.52 86.72
CA PHE A 38 -59.02 -22.96 86.91
C PHE A 38 -60.27 -23.58 87.55
N LYS A 39 -60.46 -24.88 87.39
CA LYS A 39 -61.38 -25.67 88.22
C LYS A 39 -60.61 -26.63 89.11
N VAL A 40 -60.82 -26.53 90.42
CA VAL A 40 -60.23 -27.38 91.45
C VAL A 40 -61.32 -28.29 92.01
N GLN A 41 -61.04 -29.58 92.19
CA GLN A 41 -62.03 -30.53 92.69
C GLN A 41 -62.26 -30.35 94.20
N ALA A 42 -63.47 -29.99 94.60
CA ALA A 42 -63.85 -29.86 96.00
C ALA A 42 -64.26 -31.22 96.61
N SER A 43 -64.22 -31.31 97.94
CA SER A 43 -64.70 -32.45 98.72
C SER A 43 -65.76 -32.00 99.73
N GLY A 44 -66.84 -32.76 99.91
CA GLY A 44 -67.97 -32.37 100.75
C GLY A 44 -68.93 -31.37 100.07
N PRO A 45 -69.75 -30.63 100.85
CA PRO A 45 -70.85 -29.83 100.33
C PRO A 45 -70.39 -28.53 99.66
N MET A 46 -71.07 -28.10 98.60
CA MET A 46 -70.68 -26.90 97.84
C MET A 46 -71.20 -25.60 98.48
N THR A 47 -70.76 -25.32 99.70
CA THR A 47 -70.96 -24.03 100.38
C THR A 47 -69.96 -22.99 99.85
N SER A 48 -70.25 -21.69 99.96
CA SER A 48 -69.29 -20.63 99.59
C SER A 48 -67.96 -20.78 100.33
N ALA A 49 -68.00 -21.12 101.62
CA ALA A 49 -66.82 -21.33 102.44
C ALA A 49 -65.98 -22.53 101.96
N ASN A 50 -66.61 -23.63 101.54
CA ASN A 50 -65.89 -24.79 101.03
C ASN A 50 -65.30 -24.53 99.63
N VAL A 51 -66.00 -23.76 98.79
CA VAL A 51 -65.45 -23.31 97.49
C VAL A 51 -64.21 -22.43 97.70
N ASN A 52 -64.26 -21.44 98.61
CA ASN A 52 -63.09 -20.61 98.89
C ASN A 52 -61.92 -21.43 99.46
N ALA A 53 -62.17 -22.23 100.51
CA ALA A 53 -61.15 -23.09 101.12
C ALA A 53 -60.54 -24.10 100.12
N THR A 54 -61.31 -24.58 99.13
CA THR A 54 -60.80 -25.44 98.06
C THR A 54 -59.81 -24.70 97.15
N CYS A 55 -60.06 -23.42 96.83
CA CYS A 55 -59.13 -22.61 96.05
C CYS A 55 -57.86 -22.27 96.86
N GLU A 56 -58.03 -21.81 98.10
CA GLU A 56 -56.93 -21.46 99.01
C GLU A 56 -55.99 -22.66 99.25
N ALA A 57 -56.54 -23.85 99.50
CA ALA A 57 -55.78 -25.09 99.68
C ALA A 57 -55.04 -25.57 98.42
N ALA A 58 -55.41 -25.06 97.24
CA ALA A 58 -54.76 -25.33 95.96
C ALA A 58 -53.89 -24.15 95.46
N GLY A 59 -53.65 -23.13 96.30
CA GLY A 59 -52.79 -21.99 95.98
C GLY A 59 -53.42 -20.90 95.11
N TYR A 60 -54.73 -20.94 94.89
CA TYR A 60 -55.48 -19.98 94.07
C TYR A 60 -56.38 -19.08 94.91
N ALA A 61 -56.79 -17.93 94.36
CA ALA A 61 -57.88 -17.15 94.92
C ALA A 61 -59.23 -17.66 94.39
N ALA A 62 -60.28 -17.67 95.22
CA ALA A 62 -61.64 -17.84 94.69
C ALA A 62 -62.16 -16.50 94.12
N PRO A 63 -62.66 -16.46 92.87
CA PRO A 63 -63.21 -15.26 92.29
C PRO A 63 -64.62 -14.99 92.85
N CYS A 64 -64.96 -13.71 93.03
CA CYS A 64 -66.32 -13.32 93.37
C CYS A 64 -67.26 -13.55 92.19
N ALA A 65 -68.52 -13.89 92.47
CA ALA A 65 -69.55 -14.12 91.46
C ALA A 65 -69.97 -12.87 90.66
N GLY A 66 -69.58 -11.68 91.14
CA GLY A 66 -69.92 -10.38 90.56
C GLY A 66 -69.96 -9.29 91.63
N LEU A 67 -70.30 -8.06 91.25
CA LEU A 67 -70.47 -6.95 92.19
C LEU A 67 -71.88 -6.95 92.80
N GLY A 68 -71.97 -6.80 94.13
CA GLY A 68 -73.23 -6.61 94.86
C GLY A 68 -73.43 -7.58 96.04
N SER A 69 -74.30 -7.17 96.98
CA SER A 69 -74.47 -7.76 98.33
C SER A 69 -75.00 -9.19 98.43
N LEU A 70 -75.16 -9.89 97.29
CA LEU A 70 -75.48 -11.32 97.21
C LEU A 70 -74.35 -12.15 96.57
N CYS A 71 -73.39 -11.51 95.89
CA CYS A 71 -72.29 -12.15 95.15
C CYS A 71 -70.91 -11.83 95.72
N GLU A 72 -70.80 -10.75 96.48
CA GLU A 72 -69.60 -10.33 97.20
C GLU A 72 -69.53 -11.05 98.56
N GLY A 73 -68.62 -12.01 98.67
CA GLY A 73 -68.34 -12.79 99.88
C GLY A 73 -66.85 -12.81 100.18
N ASP A 74 -66.37 -13.87 100.83
CA ASP A 74 -64.93 -14.10 101.05
C ASP A 74 -64.28 -14.58 99.74
N CYS A 75 -63.93 -13.63 98.87
CA CYS A 75 -63.46 -13.85 97.49
C CYS A 75 -62.69 -12.65 96.94
N VAL A 76 -62.05 -12.81 95.78
CA VAL A 76 -61.30 -11.76 95.06
C VAL A 76 -62.06 -11.27 93.84
N GLN A 77 -62.03 -9.96 93.58
CA GLN A 77 -62.63 -9.34 92.40
C GLN A 77 -61.70 -9.50 91.18
N THR A 78 -62.02 -10.45 90.28
CA THR A 78 -61.14 -10.89 89.17
C THR A 78 -61.67 -10.51 87.77
N GLY A 79 -62.63 -9.59 87.69
CA GLY A 79 -63.27 -9.15 86.44
C GLY A 79 -64.60 -9.81 86.11
N LEU A 80 -65.07 -10.77 86.92
CA LEU A 80 -66.49 -11.15 86.94
C LEU A 80 -67.28 -10.01 87.57
N ASP A 81 -68.20 -9.41 86.81
CA ASP A 81 -68.98 -8.24 87.21
C ASP A 81 -70.47 -8.56 87.43
N ASN A 82 -71.01 -9.47 86.61
CA ASN A 82 -72.43 -9.73 86.50
C ASN A 82 -72.98 -10.67 87.60
N CYS A 83 -73.27 -10.11 88.77
CA CYS A 83 -73.91 -10.85 89.87
C CYS A 83 -75.26 -11.53 89.50
N GLY A 84 -75.95 -11.04 88.46
CA GLY A 84 -77.15 -11.69 87.92
C GLY A 84 -76.86 -12.93 87.07
N TRP A 85 -75.65 -13.01 86.49
CA TRP A 85 -75.17 -14.15 85.71
C TRP A 85 -73.70 -14.49 86.04
N PRO A 86 -73.41 -15.04 87.23
CA PRO A 86 -72.06 -15.45 87.59
C PRO A 86 -71.45 -16.47 86.62
N MET A 87 -70.16 -16.31 86.34
CA MET A 87 -69.35 -17.16 85.45
C MET A 87 -69.73 -17.14 83.95
N ASP A 88 -70.71 -16.34 83.52
CA ASP A 88 -71.05 -16.24 82.09
C ASP A 88 -69.88 -15.65 81.28
N GLU A 89 -69.04 -14.82 81.87
CA GLU A 89 -67.82 -14.25 81.27
C GLU A 89 -66.79 -15.34 80.92
N ILE A 90 -66.66 -16.34 81.79
CA ILE A 90 -65.79 -17.51 81.59
C ILE A 90 -66.37 -18.42 80.52
N ALA A 91 -67.69 -18.63 80.54
CA ALA A 91 -68.40 -19.41 79.53
C ALA A 91 -68.40 -18.78 78.14
N LYS A 92 -68.31 -17.45 78.03
CA LYS A 92 -68.10 -16.74 76.76
C LYS A 92 -66.72 -17.05 76.16
N GLN A 93 -65.67 -17.18 76.96
CA GLN A 93 -64.36 -17.59 76.45
C GLN A 93 -64.32 -19.07 76.09
N LEU A 94 -64.81 -19.95 76.98
CA LEU A 94 -64.78 -21.41 76.81
C LEU A 94 -65.69 -21.93 75.68
N CYS A 95 -66.91 -21.40 75.62
CA CYS A 95 -68.01 -21.97 74.84
C CYS A 95 -68.79 -20.94 74.00
N SER A 96 -68.36 -19.68 73.97
CA SER A 96 -69.05 -18.57 73.28
C SER A 96 -70.55 -18.43 73.64
N GLY A 97 -70.91 -18.76 74.89
CA GLY A 97 -72.30 -18.81 75.35
C GLY A 97 -72.44 -18.69 76.86
N ARG A 98 -73.62 -19.04 77.39
CA ARG A 98 -73.91 -19.00 78.83
C ARG A 98 -73.31 -20.19 79.57
N ALA A 99 -72.99 -20.03 80.85
CA ALA A 99 -72.37 -21.08 81.66
C ALA A 99 -73.27 -22.31 81.81
N SER A 100 -74.60 -22.15 81.91
CA SER A 100 -75.55 -23.27 81.91
C SER A 100 -75.61 -24.06 80.60
N GLN A 101 -75.11 -23.50 79.50
CA GLN A 101 -75.03 -24.17 78.20
C GLN A 101 -73.65 -24.79 77.94
N CYS A 102 -72.60 -24.28 78.59
CA CYS A 102 -71.21 -24.68 78.39
C CYS A 102 -70.87 -26.02 79.07
N PRO A 103 -70.54 -27.11 78.33
CA PRO A 103 -70.28 -28.41 78.95
C PRO A 103 -69.05 -28.44 79.85
N GLN A 104 -68.07 -27.55 79.64
CA GLN A 104 -66.86 -27.47 80.47
C GLN A 104 -67.13 -26.87 81.86
N MET A 105 -68.20 -26.07 81.99
CA MET A 105 -68.66 -25.43 83.24
C MET A 105 -69.48 -26.36 84.15
N ASP A 106 -69.78 -27.59 83.70
CA ASP A 106 -70.62 -28.51 84.46
C ASP A 106 -70.01 -28.86 85.83
N ARG A 107 -70.84 -28.82 86.87
CA ARG A 107 -70.48 -28.99 88.29
C ARG A 107 -69.47 -27.96 88.84
N ILE A 108 -69.26 -26.83 88.16
CA ILE A 108 -68.42 -25.72 88.68
C ILE A 108 -69.27 -24.77 89.54
N TYR A 109 -68.70 -24.33 90.66
CA TYR A 109 -69.31 -23.43 91.64
C TYR A 109 -68.40 -22.22 91.91
N VAL A 110 -69.02 -21.04 92.06
CA VAL A 110 -68.37 -19.78 92.42
C VAL A 110 -68.88 -19.28 93.79
N VAL A 111 -68.04 -18.52 94.49
CA VAL A 111 -68.34 -17.95 95.81
C VAL A 111 -69.44 -16.88 95.70
N MET A 112 -70.41 -16.98 96.61
CA MET A 112 -71.47 -15.99 96.83
C MET A 112 -71.39 -15.42 98.25
N ALA A 113 -72.05 -14.30 98.51
CA ALA A 113 -72.18 -13.72 99.84
C ALA A 113 -72.77 -14.73 100.85
N THR A 114 -72.39 -14.65 102.13
CA THR A 114 -72.88 -15.55 103.18
C THR A 114 -74.41 -15.51 103.37
N THR A 115 -75.03 -14.40 102.99
CA THR A 115 -76.50 -14.21 102.95
C THR A 115 -77.20 -15.01 101.85
N PHE A 116 -76.48 -15.43 100.80
CA PHE A 116 -77.07 -16.14 99.66
C PHE A 116 -77.45 -17.58 100.04
N ARG A 117 -78.75 -17.84 100.14
CA ARG A 117 -79.36 -19.17 100.39
C ARG A 117 -78.68 -19.94 101.53
N SER A 118 -78.36 -19.23 102.63
CA SER A 118 -77.64 -19.75 103.80
C SER A 118 -76.23 -20.26 103.47
N GLY A 119 -75.34 -19.37 103.02
CA GLY A 119 -73.93 -19.68 102.76
C GLY A 119 -73.67 -20.60 101.56
N SER A 120 -74.62 -20.71 100.64
CA SER A 120 -74.52 -21.59 99.47
C SER A 120 -73.62 -20.99 98.39
N ALA A 121 -72.77 -21.81 97.76
CA ALA A 121 -72.17 -21.41 96.49
C ALA A 121 -73.22 -21.40 95.36
N CYS A 122 -72.87 -20.74 94.25
CA CYS A 122 -73.68 -20.65 93.02
C CYS A 122 -73.05 -21.53 91.93
N GLY A 123 -73.75 -22.57 91.48
CA GLY A 123 -73.19 -23.54 90.52
C GLY A 123 -73.94 -23.69 89.20
N VAL A 124 -73.28 -24.36 88.25
CA VAL A 124 -73.87 -24.90 87.03
C VAL A 124 -74.02 -26.42 87.18
N GLU A 125 -75.22 -26.95 86.94
CA GLU A 125 -75.55 -28.37 87.09
C GLU A 125 -76.39 -28.83 85.89
N ARG A 126 -75.77 -29.38 84.86
CA ARG A 126 -76.45 -29.68 83.58
C ARG A 126 -77.31 -30.94 83.65
N ALA A 127 -77.00 -31.86 84.56
CA ALA A 127 -77.74 -33.10 84.74
C ALA A 127 -79.17 -32.90 85.33
N GLY A 128 -79.41 -31.78 86.03
CA GLY A 128 -80.71 -31.45 86.63
C GLY A 128 -81.71 -30.76 85.69
N CYS A 129 -81.38 -30.61 84.41
CA CYS A 129 -82.06 -29.65 83.54
C CYS A 129 -83.17 -30.22 82.65
N SER A 130 -84.41 -29.90 83.02
CA SER A 130 -85.63 -30.05 82.20
C SER A 130 -85.71 -29.06 81.02
N GLY A 131 -84.61 -28.89 80.27
CA GLY A 131 -84.53 -28.03 79.08
C GLY A 131 -84.47 -26.50 79.31
N SER A 132 -84.52 -26.02 80.56
CA SER A 132 -84.41 -24.59 80.86
C SER A 132 -82.96 -24.14 81.06
N VAL A 133 -82.59 -23.00 80.46
CA VAL A 133 -81.30 -22.32 80.73
C VAL A 133 -81.29 -21.53 82.04
N THR A 134 -82.44 -21.38 82.69
CA THR A 134 -82.63 -20.70 83.99
C THR A 134 -83.41 -21.59 84.95
N GLY A 135 -82.91 -21.73 86.18
CA GLY A 135 -83.63 -22.45 87.24
C GLY A 135 -82.71 -22.96 88.35
N PRO A 136 -83.24 -23.21 89.56
CA PRO A 136 -82.46 -23.55 90.76
C PRO A 136 -81.72 -24.89 90.72
N ASN A 137 -81.92 -25.67 89.65
CA ASN A 137 -81.28 -26.97 89.40
C ASN A 137 -80.39 -26.95 88.14
N CYS A 138 -80.15 -25.77 87.54
CA CYS A 138 -79.43 -25.61 86.26
C CYS A 138 -78.40 -24.51 86.30
N TYR A 139 -78.82 -23.33 86.77
CA TYR A 139 -78.03 -22.12 86.73
C TYR A 139 -78.17 -21.34 88.02
N CYS A 140 -77.03 -21.03 88.62
CA CYS A 140 -76.94 -20.66 90.02
C CYS A 140 -77.72 -21.65 90.91
N ALA A 141 -77.40 -22.94 90.70
CA ALA A 141 -77.91 -24.03 91.50
C ALA A 141 -77.43 -23.88 92.94
N THR A 142 -78.30 -24.19 93.90
CA THR A 142 -77.99 -24.06 95.35
C THR A 142 -76.97 -25.12 95.75
N GLY A 143 -75.68 -24.76 95.78
CA GLY A 143 -74.58 -25.66 96.14
C GLY A 143 -74.72 -26.38 97.48
N ASN A 144 -75.48 -25.86 98.45
CA ASN A 144 -75.84 -26.61 99.67
C ASN A 144 -76.56 -27.95 99.41
N ASN A 145 -77.16 -28.14 98.23
CA ASN A 145 -77.83 -29.38 97.83
C ASN A 145 -76.86 -30.40 97.16
N TYR A 146 -75.61 -30.02 96.89
CA TYR A 146 -74.66 -30.78 96.08
C TYR A 146 -73.35 -31.02 96.83
N ASN A 147 -72.67 -32.11 96.48
CA ASN A 147 -71.40 -32.50 97.09
C ASN A 147 -70.38 -32.91 96.01
N ASN A 148 -69.09 -32.70 96.30
CA ASN A 148 -67.97 -33.10 95.45
C ASN A 148 -68.04 -32.50 94.02
N GLY A 149 -68.36 -31.22 93.93
CA GLY A 149 -68.28 -30.42 92.70
C GLY A 149 -66.86 -29.91 92.44
N TYR A 150 -66.74 -28.88 91.61
CA TYR A 150 -65.50 -28.14 91.41
C TYR A 150 -65.66 -26.70 91.90
N ALA A 151 -64.65 -26.17 92.58
CA ALA A 151 -64.50 -24.74 92.82
C ALA A 151 -63.94 -24.06 91.56
N LEU A 152 -64.51 -22.93 91.16
CA LEU A 152 -63.87 -21.99 90.24
C LEU A 152 -62.81 -21.21 91.02
N CYS A 153 -61.59 -21.16 90.51
CA CYS A 153 -60.45 -20.49 91.15
C CYS A 153 -59.68 -19.65 90.11
N ALA A 154 -58.85 -18.69 90.56
CA ALA A 154 -58.18 -17.72 89.69
C ALA A 154 -56.77 -17.30 90.18
N GLN A 155 -55.92 -16.87 89.24
CA GLN A 155 -54.55 -16.37 89.45
C GLN A 155 -54.21 -15.26 88.43
N VAL A 156 -53.33 -14.31 88.74
CA VAL A 156 -52.94 -13.23 87.80
C VAL A 156 -51.99 -13.74 86.71
N GLY A 157 -52.27 -13.42 85.45
CA GLY A 157 -51.41 -13.73 84.29
C GLY A 157 -50.66 -12.50 83.75
N VAL A 158 -49.42 -12.68 83.30
CA VAL A 158 -48.55 -11.62 82.73
C VAL A 158 -47.83 -12.08 81.46
N ASN A 159 -47.72 -11.22 80.46
CA ASN A 159 -46.94 -11.43 79.23
C ASN A 159 -45.83 -10.37 79.17
N SER A 160 -44.57 -10.81 79.04
CA SER A 160 -43.39 -9.92 79.14
C SER A 160 -42.90 -9.37 77.79
N CYS A 161 -43.41 -9.86 76.65
CA CYS A 161 -43.05 -9.36 75.32
C CYS A 161 -43.81 -8.08 74.90
N LEU A 162 -44.68 -7.51 75.75
CA LEU A 162 -45.37 -6.25 75.50
C LEU A 162 -44.84 -5.13 76.42
N PRO A 163 -44.58 -3.90 75.92
CA PRO A 163 -44.77 -3.39 74.55
C PRO A 163 -43.50 -3.51 73.69
N ASN A 164 -43.06 -4.74 73.39
CA ASN A 164 -41.82 -5.12 72.71
C ASN A 164 -40.51 -4.56 73.34
N PRO A 165 -39.87 -5.32 74.25
CA PRO A 165 -38.57 -4.96 74.82
C PRO A 165 -37.37 -5.24 73.90
N CYS A 166 -37.58 -5.87 72.73
CA CYS A 166 -36.51 -6.35 71.86
C CYS A 166 -36.22 -5.45 70.66
N HIS A 167 -34.93 -5.37 70.31
CA HIS A 167 -34.39 -4.63 69.17
C HIS A 167 -34.98 -5.12 67.84
N ILE A 168 -35.03 -4.27 66.82
CA ILE A 168 -35.68 -4.58 65.53
C ILE A 168 -35.06 -5.78 64.78
N GLN A 169 -33.81 -6.11 65.09
CA GLN A 169 -33.11 -7.32 64.60
C GLN A 169 -33.05 -8.45 65.64
N ALA A 170 -34.01 -8.52 66.58
CA ALA A 170 -34.14 -9.59 67.56
C ALA A 170 -35.57 -10.16 67.61
N THR A 171 -35.66 -11.46 67.89
CA THR A 171 -36.91 -12.15 68.18
C THR A 171 -37.18 -12.13 69.69
N CYS A 172 -38.40 -11.75 70.09
CA CYS A 172 -38.86 -11.80 71.48
C CYS A 172 -39.44 -13.19 71.82
N THR A 173 -39.08 -13.73 72.97
CA THR A 173 -39.67 -14.95 73.54
C THR A 173 -40.11 -14.69 74.97
N ASP A 174 -41.40 -14.92 75.22
CA ASP A 174 -42.04 -14.78 76.52
C ASP A 174 -41.85 -16.10 77.31
N PRO A 175 -41.17 -16.09 78.47
CA PRO A 175 -40.81 -17.33 79.16
C PRO A 175 -41.95 -17.82 80.06
N PRO A 176 -42.05 -19.15 80.31
CA PRO A 176 -43.00 -19.68 81.28
C PRO A 176 -42.64 -19.28 82.73
N TYR A 177 -43.66 -19.24 83.59
CA TYR A 177 -43.53 -19.08 85.04
C TYR A 177 -42.52 -20.10 85.63
N PRO A 178 -41.65 -19.71 86.58
CA PRO A 178 -41.63 -18.46 87.36
C PRO A 178 -40.87 -17.28 86.72
N SER A 179 -40.44 -17.38 85.47
CA SER A 179 -39.77 -16.25 84.81
C SER A 179 -40.78 -15.19 84.36
N THR A 180 -40.41 -13.92 84.44
CA THR A 180 -41.26 -12.76 84.13
C THR A 180 -40.58 -11.73 83.21
N ASN A 181 -39.42 -12.07 82.63
CA ASN A 181 -38.55 -11.15 81.92
C ASN A 181 -38.24 -11.70 80.52
N ALA A 182 -38.65 -10.97 79.48
CA ALA A 182 -38.58 -11.43 78.10
C ALA A 182 -37.15 -11.74 77.64
N THR A 183 -37.00 -12.84 76.91
CA THR A 183 -35.72 -13.20 76.30
C THR A 183 -35.69 -12.71 74.86
N CYS A 184 -34.75 -11.83 74.55
CA CYS A 184 -34.48 -11.35 73.20
C CYS A 184 -33.31 -12.14 72.61
N THR A 185 -33.45 -12.62 71.37
CA THR A 185 -32.36 -13.30 70.66
C THR A 185 -32.14 -12.61 69.31
N CYS A 186 -30.92 -12.15 69.03
CA CYS A 186 -30.60 -11.53 67.75
C CYS A 186 -30.81 -12.50 66.57
N ASN A 187 -31.26 -11.95 65.45
CA ASN A 187 -31.45 -12.67 64.20
C ASN A 187 -30.09 -13.15 63.65
N ALA A 188 -30.09 -14.20 62.82
CA ALA A 188 -28.86 -14.74 62.23
C ALA A 188 -28.05 -13.64 61.51
N GLY A 189 -26.74 -13.59 61.77
CA GLY A 189 -25.85 -12.53 61.28
C GLY A 189 -25.70 -11.32 62.21
N TYR A 190 -26.35 -11.32 63.39
CA TYR A 190 -26.21 -10.24 64.38
C TYR A 190 -25.87 -10.73 65.80
N THR A 191 -25.19 -9.90 66.58
CA THR A 191 -24.77 -10.15 67.98
C THR A 191 -25.14 -8.98 68.90
N GLY A 192 -25.27 -9.26 70.19
CA GLY A 192 -25.71 -8.33 71.23
C GLY A 192 -26.72 -8.98 72.18
N ASP A 193 -27.24 -8.21 73.14
CA ASP A 193 -28.29 -8.66 74.07
C ASP A 193 -29.71 -8.66 73.50
N GLY A 194 -29.88 -8.14 72.27
CA GLY A 194 -31.16 -8.07 71.58
C GLY A 194 -32.18 -7.11 72.19
N ARG A 195 -31.83 -6.29 73.17
CA ARG A 195 -32.77 -5.39 73.87
C ARG A 195 -32.75 -3.97 73.30
N VAL A 196 -33.90 -3.29 73.29
CA VAL A 196 -33.99 -1.88 72.87
C VAL A 196 -33.18 -0.97 73.79
N ASN A 197 -33.18 -1.26 75.09
CA ASN A 197 -32.46 -0.51 76.13
C ASN A 197 -31.14 -1.21 76.54
N GLY A 198 -30.46 -1.84 75.58
CA GLY A 198 -29.21 -2.56 75.79
C GLY A 198 -28.19 -2.27 74.69
N THR A 199 -27.33 -3.25 74.39
CA THR A 199 -26.46 -3.26 73.22
C THR A 199 -27.22 -3.52 71.91
N GLY A 200 -28.45 -4.05 71.99
CA GLY A 200 -29.29 -4.29 70.83
C GLY A 200 -28.77 -5.44 69.97
N CYS A 201 -28.74 -5.27 68.65
CA CYS A 201 -28.09 -6.21 67.74
C CYS A 201 -27.26 -5.46 66.70
N SER A 202 -25.94 -5.64 66.73
CA SER A 202 -24.99 -5.18 65.72
C SER A 202 -24.55 -6.32 64.81
N ASP A 203 -23.87 -6.00 63.72
CA ASP A 203 -23.23 -6.99 62.83
C ASP A 203 -22.27 -7.92 63.61
N ILE A 204 -22.12 -9.17 63.13
CA ILE A 204 -21.31 -10.22 63.75
C ILE A 204 -19.87 -10.26 63.25
N VAL A 205 -19.63 -10.04 61.96
CA VAL A 205 -18.31 -10.19 61.33
C VAL A 205 -18.19 -9.22 60.17
N ASN A 206 -17.29 -8.24 60.31
CA ASN A 206 -16.73 -7.58 59.14
C ASN A 206 -15.73 -8.54 58.47
N ALA A 207 -16.16 -9.17 57.38
CA ALA A 207 -15.40 -10.21 56.70
C ALA A 207 -14.12 -9.65 56.06
N CYS A 208 -14.09 -8.36 55.70
CA CYS A 208 -12.89 -7.69 55.19
C CYS A 208 -11.71 -7.66 56.18
N LEU A 209 -11.93 -7.72 57.50
CA LEU A 209 -10.87 -7.81 58.50
C LEU A 209 -9.98 -9.07 58.34
N SER A 210 -10.48 -10.11 57.66
CA SER A 210 -9.70 -11.32 57.36
C SER A 210 -8.73 -11.17 56.18
N ASN A 211 -8.72 -10.01 55.51
CA ASN A 211 -8.04 -9.77 54.23
C ASN A 211 -8.37 -10.84 53.15
N PRO A 212 -9.66 -11.07 52.82
CA PRO A 212 -10.06 -12.13 51.89
C PRO A 212 -9.77 -11.77 50.42
N CYS A 213 -9.47 -10.50 50.13
CA CYS A 213 -9.28 -9.97 48.80
C CYS A 213 -7.81 -9.82 48.42
N HIS A 214 -7.52 -9.95 47.12
CA HIS A 214 -6.22 -9.75 46.51
C HIS A 214 -5.72 -8.30 46.69
N ALA A 215 -4.40 -8.09 46.68
CA ALA A 215 -3.80 -6.77 46.93
C ALA A 215 -4.18 -5.67 45.91
N GLN A 216 -4.75 -6.06 44.77
CA GLN A 216 -5.30 -5.16 43.75
C GLN A 216 -6.83 -5.24 43.65
N ALA A 217 -7.51 -5.54 44.76
CA ALA A 217 -8.96 -5.51 44.89
C ALA A 217 -9.40 -4.66 46.09
N THR A 218 -10.53 -3.98 45.92
CA THR A 218 -11.26 -3.33 47.01
C THR A 218 -12.21 -4.34 47.64
N CYS A 219 -12.14 -4.48 48.97
CA CYS A 219 -13.05 -5.33 49.74
C CYS A 219 -14.30 -4.54 50.14
N THR A 220 -15.48 -5.11 49.90
CA THR A 220 -16.75 -4.62 50.46
C THR A 220 -17.45 -5.72 51.23
N ASP A 221 -17.80 -5.40 52.47
CA ASP A 221 -18.51 -6.28 53.39
C ASP A 221 -19.93 -6.56 52.87
N ASN A 222 -20.38 -7.82 52.88
CA ASN A 222 -21.77 -8.12 52.52
C ASN A 222 -22.67 -7.93 53.76
N PRO A 223 -23.85 -7.30 53.64
CA PRO A 223 -24.74 -7.08 54.78
C PRO A 223 -25.31 -8.40 55.33
N PRO A 224 -25.64 -8.46 56.65
CA PRO A 224 -26.24 -9.63 57.27
C PRO A 224 -27.52 -10.11 56.54
N PRO A 225 -27.77 -11.42 56.45
CA PRO A 225 -27.11 -12.51 57.16
C PRO A 225 -25.88 -13.12 56.44
N ALA A 226 -25.30 -12.44 55.45
CA ALA A 226 -24.06 -12.90 54.83
C ALA A 226 -22.89 -12.92 55.84
N LEU A 227 -21.91 -13.80 55.59
CA LEU A 227 -20.71 -13.96 56.42
C LEU A 227 -19.42 -13.92 55.57
N ASP A 228 -19.52 -13.44 54.33
CA ASP A 228 -18.40 -13.29 53.40
C ASP A 228 -18.31 -11.85 52.87
N ALA A 229 -17.18 -11.52 52.24
CA ALA A 229 -16.99 -10.23 51.59
C ALA A 229 -17.02 -10.37 50.07
N ASN A 230 -17.48 -9.33 49.39
CA ASN A 230 -17.27 -9.15 47.97
C ASN A 230 -15.90 -8.51 47.72
N CYS A 231 -15.22 -8.96 46.66
CA CYS A 231 -13.90 -8.47 46.28
C CYS A 231 -13.96 -7.95 44.84
N THR A 232 -13.87 -6.63 44.65
CA THR A 232 -13.90 -6.02 43.31
C THR A 232 -12.49 -5.61 42.91
N CYS A 233 -11.96 -6.14 41.80
CA CYS A 233 -10.65 -5.70 41.29
C CYS A 233 -10.62 -4.19 41.02
N ASN A 234 -9.49 -3.56 41.33
CA ASN A 234 -9.27 -2.13 41.13
C ASN A 234 -9.27 -1.77 39.63
N ALA A 235 -9.45 -0.48 39.30
CA ALA A 235 -9.40 -0.03 37.91
C ALA A 235 -8.09 -0.44 37.21
N GLY A 236 -8.20 -0.95 35.97
CA GLY A 236 -7.08 -1.55 35.23
C GLY A 236 -6.90 -3.06 35.46
N TYR A 237 -7.61 -3.68 36.42
CA TYR A 237 -7.45 -5.11 36.74
C TYR A 237 -8.73 -5.94 36.55
N THR A 238 -8.56 -7.24 36.28
CA THR A 238 -9.64 -8.24 36.13
C THR A 238 -9.32 -9.55 36.86
N GLY A 239 -10.36 -10.31 37.24
CA GLY A 239 -10.27 -11.53 38.04
C GLY A 239 -11.46 -11.64 39.01
N ASP A 240 -11.41 -12.60 39.93
CA ASP A 240 -12.42 -12.76 41.00
C ASP A 240 -12.16 -11.92 42.27
N GLY A 241 -11.05 -11.19 42.30
CA GLY A 241 -10.68 -10.32 43.41
C GLY A 241 -10.25 -11.04 44.69
N ARG A 242 -10.32 -12.37 44.79
CA ARG A 242 -10.10 -13.12 46.05
C ARG A 242 -8.62 -13.50 46.20
N ALA A 243 -8.07 -13.34 47.41
CA ALA A 243 -6.67 -13.67 47.70
C ALA A 243 -6.35 -15.16 47.52
N ASN A 244 -7.34 -16.03 47.76
CA ASN A 244 -7.27 -17.48 47.56
C ASN A 244 -8.01 -17.95 46.28
N GLY A 245 -8.20 -17.04 45.31
CA GLY A 245 -8.88 -17.30 44.04
C GLY A 245 -7.96 -17.14 42.84
N THR A 246 -8.51 -16.63 41.74
CA THR A 246 -7.74 -16.12 40.59
C THR A 246 -7.11 -14.75 40.87
N GLY A 247 -7.61 -14.02 41.88
CA GLY A 247 -7.04 -12.75 42.31
C GLY A 247 -7.39 -11.62 41.35
N CYS A 248 -6.41 -10.76 41.04
CA CYS A 248 -6.54 -9.73 40.01
C CYS A 248 -5.28 -9.64 39.15
N SER A 249 -5.42 -9.84 37.85
CA SER A 249 -4.39 -9.62 36.83
C SER A 249 -4.65 -8.32 36.05
N ASP A 250 -3.61 -7.82 35.38
CA ASP A 250 -3.71 -6.67 34.46
C ASP A 250 -4.73 -6.92 33.33
N ILE A 251 -5.46 -5.88 32.89
CA ILE A 251 -6.39 -5.97 31.75
C ILE A 251 -5.61 -5.75 30.46
N ASN A 252 -4.99 -6.81 29.96
CA ASN A 252 -4.18 -6.73 28.75
C ASN A 252 -5.00 -6.25 27.54
N THR A 253 -4.73 -5.03 27.11
CA THR A 253 -5.49 -4.29 26.09
C THR A 253 -5.13 -4.76 24.69
N CYS A 254 -3.91 -5.24 24.48
CA CYS A 254 -3.49 -5.87 23.23
C CYS A 254 -4.19 -7.22 22.96
N SER A 255 -4.61 -7.94 24.02
CA SER A 255 -5.28 -9.24 23.91
C SER A 255 -6.82 -9.15 23.78
N LYS A 256 -7.39 -7.94 23.83
CA LYS A 256 -8.81 -7.71 23.57
C LYS A 256 -9.11 -7.93 22.08
N SER A 257 -10.31 -8.43 21.77
CA SER A 257 -10.83 -8.49 20.39
C SER A 257 -10.93 -7.10 19.73
N SER A 258 -11.00 -6.05 20.54
CA SER A 258 -10.89 -4.64 20.15
C SER A 258 -9.49 -4.07 20.41
N ASN A 259 -8.44 -4.73 19.89
CA ASN A 259 -7.08 -4.22 19.99
C ASN A 259 -7.01 -2.80 19.36
N PRO A 260 -6.49 -1.79 20.08
CA PRO A 260 -6.52 -0.40 19.62
C PRO A 260 -5.51 -0.09 18.50
N CYS A 261 -4.55 -0.98 18.25
CA CYS A 261 -3.46 -0.77 17.32
C CYS A 261 -3.80 -1.29 15.91
N HIS A 262 -3.30 -0.55 14.92
CA HIS A 262 -3.45 -0.83 13.50
C HIS A 262 -2.76 -2.14 13.11
N ALA A 263 -3.22 -2.80 12.04
CA ALA A 263 -2.69 -4.10 11.61
C ALA A 263 -1.18 -4.10 11.26
N GLN A 264 -0.61 -2.92 11.01
CA GLN A 264 0.83 -2.72 10.79
C GLN A 264 1.53 -2.02 11.97
N ALA A 265 1.03 -2.20 13.19
CA ALA A 265 1.65 -1.74 14.43
C ALA A 265 1.86 -2.90 15.41
N THR A 266 2.98 -2.85 16.13
CA THR A 266 3.22 -3.67 17.31
C THR A 266 2.50 -3.03 18.51
N CYS A 267 1.59 -3.79 19.12
CA CYS A 267 0.88 -3.38 20.34
C CYS A 267 1.72 -3.74 21.58
N THR A 268 2.02 -2.74 22.42
CA THR A 268 2.61 -2.93 23.75
C THR A 268 1.61 -2.43 24.78
N ASP A 269 1.26 -3.32 25.70
CA ASP A 269 0.28 -3.06 26.76
C ASP A 269 0.83 -2.07 27.79
N ASN A 270 0.03 -1.09 28.21
CA ASN A 270 0.41 -0.17 29.28
C ASN A 270 0.00 -0.79 30.63
N PRO A 271 0.90 -0.89 31.63
CA PRO A 271 0.60 -1.59 32.88
C PRO A 271 -0.50 -0.90 33.70
N ALA A 272 -1.30 -1.69 34.40
CA ALA A 272 -2.36 -1.24 35.29
C ALA A 272 -1.88 -0.15 36.28
N PRO A 273 -2.68 0.90 36.56
CA PRO A 273 -4.13 0.99 36.29
C PRO A 273 -4.50 1.58 34.91
N ALA A 274 -3.57 1.62 33.94
CA ALA A 274 -3.90 2.01 32.58
C ALA A 274 -4.94 1.06 31.95
N LEU A 275 -5.65 1.56 30.93
CA LEU A 275 -6.65 0.81 30.15
C LEU A 275 -6.46 0.98 28.63
N ASP A 276 -5.32 1.54 28.23
CA ASP A 276 -4.90 1.74 26.85
C ASP A 276 -3.61 0.97 26.54
N ALA A 277 -3.09 1.14 25.32
CA ALA A 277 -1.85 0.51 24.89
C ALA A 277 -1.03 1.49 24.05
N ASN A 278 0.28 1.31 24.07
CA ASN A 278 1.20 1.96 23.14
C ASN A 278 1.22 1.20 21.82
N CYS A 279 1.03 1.91 20.70
CA CYS A 279 1.03 1.34 19.37
C CYS A 279 2.22 1.91 18.60
N THR A 280 3.19 1.08 18.23
CA THR A 280 4.36 1.50 17.44
C THR A 280 4.28 0.89 16.06
N CYS A 281 4.28 1.70 15.00
CA CYS A 281 4.26 1.20 13.63
C CYS A 281 5.47 0.30 13.32
N ASN A 282 5.24 -0.73 12.52
CA ASN A 282 6.26 -1.67 12.08
C ASN A 282 7.29 -0.98 11.17
N VAL A 283 8.47 -1.59 10.99
CA VAL A 283 9.52 -1.07 10.08
C VAL A 283 8.93 -0.89 8.67
N GLY A 284 9.24 0.25 8.04
CA GLY A 284 8.65 0.69 6.77
C GLY A 284 7.40 1.57 6.92
N TYR A 285 6.82 1.71 8.13
CA TYR A 285 5.59 2.47 8.34
C TYR A 285 5.73 3.65 9.31
N THR A 286 4.89 4.68 9.13
CA THR A 286 4.79 5.88 9.96
C THR A 286 3.34 6.23 10.32
N GLY A 287 3.13 6.88 11.47
CA GLY A 287 1.81 7.25 12.01
C GLY A 287 1.73 7.10 13.53
N ASP A 288 0.52 7.21 14.09
CA ASP A 288 0.26 7.00 15.53
C ASP A 288 0.01 5.54 15.93
N GLY A 289 0.01 4.62 14.96
CA GLY A 289 -0.19 3.20 15.18
C GLY A 289 -1.59 2.78 15.58
N ARG A 290 -2.58 3.68 15.66
CA ARG A 290 -3.92 3.39 16.21
C ARG A 290 -4.98 3.22 15.12
N THR A 291 -5.83 2.20 15.26
CA THR A 291 -6.91 1.88 14.31
C THR A 291 -7.97 2.98 14.19
N ASN A 292 -8.15 3.77 15.25
CA ASN A 292 -9.04 4.93 15.29
C ASN A 292 -8.29 6.28 15.11
N GLY A 293 -7.03 6.24 14.67
CA GLY A 293 -6.16 7.42 14.48
C GLY A 293 -5.74 7.59 13.03
N THR A 294 -4.50 8.03 12.83
CA THR A 294 -3.79 8.02 11.54
C THR A 294 -3.32 6.62 11.15
N GLY A 295 -3.20 5.70 12.11
CA GLY A 295 -2.83 4.31 11.85
C GLY A 295 -1.35 4.17 11.50
N CYS A 296 -1.05 3.34 10.50
CA CYS A 296 0.30 3.22 9.93
C CYS A 296 0.22 3.28 8.41
N LEU A 297 0.89 4.28 7.82
CA LEU A 297 1.03 4.53 6.40
C LEU A 297 2.45 4.20 5.94
N ASP A 298 2.60 3.80 4.68
CA ASP A 298 3.89 3.44 4.08
C ASP A 298 4.86 4.64 4.09
N ILE A 299 6.14 4.42 4.43
CA ILE A 299 7.15 5.49 4.44
C ILE A 299 7.61 5.73 3.00
N ASN A 300 7.02 6.73 2.36
CA ASN A 300 7.35 7.09 0.99
C ASN A 300 8.78 7.63 0.87
N ALA A 301 9.72 6.75 0.53
CA ALA A 301 11.14 7.04 0.38
C ALA A 301 11.39 8.00 -0.79
N CYS A 302 10.55 7.98 -1.83
CA CYS A 302 10.59 8.94 -2.93
C CYS A 302 10.40 10.40 -2.49
N SER A 303 9.74 10.66 -1.34
CA SER A 303 9.55 12.00 -0.79
C SER A 303 10.88 12.70 -0.40
N SER A 304 11.96 11.92 -0.23
CA SER A 304 13.31 12.45 0.01
C SER A 304 14.03 12.91 -1.27
N ASN A 305 13.44 12.72 -2.46
CA ASN A 305 14.06 12.89 -3.78
C ASN A 305 15.40 12.11 -3.91
N PRO A 306 15.41 10.78 -3.70
CA PRO A 306 16.64 9.98 -3.73
C PRO A 306 17.19 9.73 -5.14
N CYS A 307 16.42 10.08 -6.18
CA CYS A 307 16.72 9.81 -7.58
C CYS A 307 17.21 11.06 -8.33
N HIS A 308 18.05 10.83 -9.33
CA HIS A 308 18.59 11.85 -10.22
C HIS A 308 17.47 12.52 -11.04
N ALA A 309 17.68 13.78 -11.46
CA ALA A 309 16.66 14.56 -12.18
C ALA A 309 16.18 13.97 -13.52
N GLN A 310 16.92 13.00 -14.07
CA GLN A 310 16.56 12.22 -15.26
C GLN A 310 16.21 10.76 -14.95
N ALA A 311 15.74 10.50 -13.74
CA ALA A 311 15.20 9.21 -13.31
C ALA A 311 13.78 9.35 -12.76
N THR A 312 12.96 8.33 -13.02
CA THR A 312 11.68 8.13 -12.35
C THR A 312 11.93 7.40 -11.02
N CYS A 313 11.41 7.97 -9.92
CA CYS A 313 11.41 7.31 -8.61
C CYS A 313 10.20 6.38 -8.49
N THR A 314 10.40 5.17 -7.97
CA THR A 314 9.34 4.25 -7.57
C THR A 314 9.62 3.76 -6.16
N ASP A 315 8.65 3.96 -5.30
CA ASP A 315 8.69 3.63 -3.89
C ASP A 315 8.70 2.11 -3.70
N ASN A 316 9.57 1.58 -2.82
CA ASN A 316 9.52 0.16 -2.48
C ASN A 316 8.57 -0.02 -1.29
N PRO A 317 7.56 -0.91 -1.37
CA PRO A 317 6.59 -1.05 -0.29
C PRO A 317 7.24 -1.56 1.00
N ALA A 318 6.70 -1.13 2.15
CA ALA A 318 7.11 -1.61 3.47
C ALA A 318 7.24 -3.16 3.52
N PRO A 319 8.26 -3.70 4.22
CA PRO A 319 9.13 -3.03 5.19
C PRO A 319 10.39 -2.39 4.61
N ALA A 320 10.46 -2.15 3.29
CA ALA A 320 11.54 -1.38 2.70
C ALA A 320 11.57 0.07 3.23
N LEU A 321 12.74 0.72 3.11
CA LEU A 321 12.98 2.12 3.48
C LEU A 321 13.75 2.87 2.38
N ASP A 322 13.84 2.28 1.19
CA ASP A 322 14.51 2.85 0.02
C ASP A 322 13.56 2.89 -1.19
N ALA A 323 13.98 3.58 -2.24
CA ALA A 323 13.24 3.64 -3.49
C ALA A 323 14.10 3.11 -4.65
N ASN A 324 13.44 2.52 -5.63
CA ASN A 324 14.05 2.19 -6.91
C ASN A 324 14.06 3.43 -7.81
N CYS A 325 15.23 3.75 -8.36
CA CYS A 325 15.41 4.83 -9.32
C CYS A 325 15.66 4.22 -10.71
N THR A 326 14.80 4.52 -11.68
CA THR A 326 14.96 4.05 -13.06
C THR A 326 15.24 5.23 -13.96
N CYS A 327 16.35 5.23 -14.70
CA CYS A 327 16.64 6.29 -15.67
C CYS A 327 15.55 6.39 -16.74
N ASN A 328 15.22 7.62 -17.13
CA ASN A 328 14.21 7.90 -18.15
C ASN A 328 14.68 7.41 -19.54
N VAL A 329 13.75 7.27 -20.49
CA VAL A 329 14.07 6.86 -21.88
C VAL A 329 15.14 7.79 -22.47
N GLY A 330 16.16 7.20 -23.09
CA GLY A 330 17.36 7.90 -23.58
C GLY A 330 18.52 7.96 -22.58
N TYR A 331 18.33 7.57 -21.31
CA TYR A 331 19.36 7.67 -20.28
C TYR A 331 19.77 6.33 -19.65
N THR A 332 21.04 6.24 -19.21
CA THR A 332 21.64 5.08 -18.52
C THR A 332 22.42 5.48 -17.27
N GLY A 333 22.41 4.62 -16.26
CA GLY A 333 23.05 4.82 -14.95
C GLY A 333 22.32 4.06 -13.84
N ASP A 334 22.70 4.28 -12.59
CA ASP A 334 22.02 3.73 -11.40
C ASP A 334 20.80 4.55 -10.94
N GLY A 335 20.54 5.69 -11.58
CA GLY A 335 19.39 6.55 -11.33
C GLY A 335 19.42 7.31 -10.00
N ARG A 336 20.42 7.11 -9.12
CA ARG A 336 20.44 7.67 -7.77
C ARG A 336 21.09 9.06 -7.75
N ALA A 337 20.51 10.00 -7.00
CA ALA A 337 21.01 11.38 -6.92
C ALA A 337 22.43 11.46 -6.31
N ASN A 338 22.75 10.56 -5.38
CA ASN A 338 24.06 10.41 -4.75
C ASN A 338 24.89 9.24 -5.34
N GLY A 339 24.53 8.78 -6.53
CA GLY A 339 25.15 7.64 -7.22
C GLY A 339 25.88 8.05 -8.50
N THR A 340 25.83 7.19 -9.52
CA THR A 340 26.24 7.57 -10.89
C THR A 340 25.24 8.50 -11.59
N GLY A 341 24.00 8.55 -11.10
CA GLY A 341 22.92 9.35 -11.66
C GLY A 341 22.37 8.75 -12.96
N CYS A 342 22.04 9.62 -13.92
CA CYS A 342 21.67 9.21 -15.27
C CYS A 342 22.43 10.06 -16.29
N SER A 343 23.01 9.39 -17.27
CA SER A 343 23.80 9.95 -18.37
C SER A 343 23.18 9.57 -19.72
N ASP A 344 23.45 10.34 -20.77
CA ASP A 344 22.89 10.12 -22.10
C ASP A 344 23.36 8.77 -22.71
N ILE A 345 22.47 8.03 -23.38
CA ILE A 345 22.82 6.75 -24.00
C ILE A 345 23.52 7.00 -25.34
N ASN A 346 24.83 7.21 -25.26
CA ASN A 346 25.62 7.49 -26.45
C ASN A 346 25.58 6.34 -27.47
N THR A 347 24.85 6.56 -28.55
CA THR A 347 24.52 5.57 -29.58
C THR A 347 25.69 5.33 -30.51
N CYS A 348 26.54 6.33 -30.73
CA CYS A 348 27.80 6.18 -31.45
C CYS A 348 28.84 5.31 -30.73
N SER A 349 28.76 5.22 -29.39
CA SER A 349 29.66 4.41 -28.55
C SER A 349 29.17 2.97 -28.32
N LYS A 350 28.00 2.59 -28.85
CA LYS A 350 27.52 1.20 -28.83
C LYS A 350 28.40 0.34 -29.75
N SER A 351 28.61 -0.91 -29.38
CA SER A 351 29.37 -1.89 -30.18
C SER A 351 28.77 -2.11 -31.58
N SER A 352 27.45 -1.93 -31.72
CA SER A 352 26.73 -1.78 -32.99
C SER A 352 26.50 -0.30 -33.29
N ASN A 353 27.56 0.43 -33.68
CA ASN A 353 27.43 1.81 -34.14
C ASN A 353 26.46 1.87 -35.36
N PRO A 354 25.47 2.79 -35.38
CA PRO A 354 24.45 2.80 -36.43
C PRO A 354 24.95 3.32 -37.79
N CYS A 355 26.14 3.93 -37.83
CA CYS A 355 26.70 4.59 -39.01
C CYS A 355 27.69 3.70 -39.76
N HIS A 356 27.74 3.89 -41.08
CA HIS A 356 28.65 3.21 -41.98
C HIS A 356 30.11 3.58 -41.68
N ALA A 357 31.06 2.70 -42.02
CA ALA A 357 32.48 2.91 -41.72
C ALA A 357 33.11 4.18 -42.37
N GLN A 358 32.44 4.73 -43.40
CA GLN A 358 32.81 5.99 -44.06
C GLN A 358 31.84 7.14 -43.73
N ALA A 359 31.20 7.09 -42.57
CA ALA A 359 30.38 8.16 -42.02
C ALA A 359 30.88 8.59 -40.64
N THR A 360 30.76 9.89 -40.36
CA THR A 360 30.89 10.43 -39.02
C THR A 360 29.56 10.24 -38.27
N CYS A 361 29.62 9.65 -37.07
CA CYS A 361 28.47 9.47 -36.19
C CYS A 361 28.38 10.63 -35.19
N THR A 362 27.25 11.33 -35.21
CA THR A 362 26.90 12.36 -34.22
C THR A 362 25.67 11.91 -33.47
N ASP A 363 25.83 11.73 -32.16
CA ASP A 363 24.80 11.25 -31.25
C ASP A 363 23.64 12.24 -31.13
N ASN A 364 22.39 11.75 -31.07
CA ASN A 364 21.23 12.59 -30.83
C ASN A 364 20.94 12.64 -29.33
N PRO A 365 20.76 13.83 -28.72
CA PRO A 365 20.59 13.95 -27.27
C PRO A 365 19.30 13.28 -26.78
N ALA A 366 19.35 12.73 -25.57
CA ALA A 366 18.19 12.13 -24.90
C ALA A 366 16.95 13.06 -24.92
N PRO A 367 15.73 12.52 -25.14
CA PRO A 367 15.35 11.11 -25.05
C PRO A 367 15.50 10.30 -26.35
N ALA A 368 16.24 10.79 -27.35
CA ALA A 368 16.55 10.02 -28.54
C ALA A 368 17.33 8.73 -28.21
N LEU A 369 17.27 7.76 -29.11
CA LEU A 369 17.99 6.47 -29.03
C LEU A 369 18.71 6.12 -30.33
N ASP A 370 18.78 7.07 -31.27
CA ASP A 370 19.45 6.97 -32.55
C ASP A 370 20.58 8.01 -32.67
N ALA A 371 21.20 8.09 -33.83
CA ALA A 371 22.25 9.06 -34.12
C ALA A 371 22.12 9.56 -35.57
N ASN A 372 22.62 10.76 -35.81
CA ASN A 372 22.83 11.28 -37.16
C ASN A 372 24.13 10.72 -37.74
N CYS A 373 24.04 10.22 -38.97
CA CYS A 373 25.18 9.71 -39.72
C CYS A 373 25.42 10.60 -40.93
N THR A 374 26.61 11.18 -41.05
CA THR A 374 26.97 12.03 -42.19
C THR A 374 28.15 11.38 -42.92
N CYS A 375 28.02 11.10 -44.22
CA CYS A 375 29.12 10.56 -45.01
C CYS A 375 30.33 11.50 -45.00
N ASN A 376 31.53 10.91 -44.94
CA ASN A 376 32.79 11.63 -44.95
C ASN A 376 33.03 12.31 -46.32
N VAL A 377 33.95 13.27 -46.38
CA VAL A 377 34.31 13.97 -47.63
C VAL A 377 34.74 12.95 -48.71
N GLY A 378 34.21 13.12 -49.93
CA GLY A 378 34.36 12.15 -51.03
C GLY A 378 33.23 11.11 -51.11
N TYR A 379 32.35 10.99 -50.12
CA TYR A 379 31.29 9.97 -50.09
C TYR A 379 29.86 10.53 -50.08
N THR A 380 28.92 9.76 -50.61
CA THR A 380 27.47 10.05 -50.66
C THR A 380 26.63 8.85 -50.22
N GLY A 381 25.42 9.09 -49.73
CA GLY A 381 24.50 8.07 -49.18
C GLY A 381 23.76 8.57 -47.93
N ASP A 382 23.04 7.67 -47.24
CA ASP A 382 22.35 7.99 -45.98
C ASP A 382 23.22 7.85 -44.71
N GLY A 383 24.47 7.41 -44.86
CA GLY A 383 25.42 7.27 -43.77
C GLY A 383 25.16 6.09 -42.82
N ARG A 384 24.07 5.33 -42.95
CA ARG A 384 23.68 4.30 -41.98
C ARG A 384 24.22 2.92 -42.37
N ALA A 385 24.75 2.18 -41.39
CA ALA A 385 25.31 0.84 -41.62
C ALA A 385 24.28 -0.19 -42.13
N ASN A 386 23.01 -0.01 -41.77
CA ASN A 386 21.87 -0.81 -42.23
C ASN A 386 21.03 -0.11 -43.32
N GLY A 387 21.57 0.94 -43.95
CA GLY A 387 20.92 1.72 -45.00
C GLY A 387 21.59 1.52 -46.36
N THR A 388 21.60 2.58 -47.17
CA THR A 388 22.46 2.71 -48.36
C THR A 388 23.93 2.94 -47.98
N GLY A 389 24.21 3.41 -46.75
CA GLY A 389 25.56 3.58 -46.24
C GLY A 389 26.26 4.79 -46.85
N CYS A 390 27.52 4.61 -47.24
CA CYS A 390 28.27 5.63 -47.98
C CYS A 390 29.06 4.98 -49.12
N SER A 391 28.81 5.42 -50.35
CA SER A 391 29.57 5.08 -51.57
C SER A 391 30.41 6.25 -52.04
N ASP A 392 31.43 5.98 -52.84
CA ASP A 392 32.29 6.98 -53.49
C ASP A 392 31.47 7.96 -54.36
N ILE A 393 31.86 9.24 -54.42
CA ILE A 393 31.21 10.24 -55.28
C ILE A 393 31.85 10.17 -56.66
N ASN A 394 31.25 9.36 -57.53
CA ASN A 394 31.81 9.19 -58.87
C ASN A 394 31.68 10.46 -59.72
N THR A 395 32.81 11.15 -59.88
CA THR A 395 32.88 12.47 -60.49
C THR A 395 32.67 12.41 -62.01
N CYS A 396 32.98 11.26 -62.64
CA CYS A 396 32.71 11.00 -64.04
C CYS A 396 31.21 10.84 -64.38
N LEU A 397 30.39 10.45 -63.40
CA LEU A 397 28.94 10.28 -63.54
C LEU A 397 28.12 11.54 -63.19
N ASN A 398 28.77 12.61 -62.73
CA ASN A 398 28.10 13.90 -62.53
C ASN A 398 27.57 14.48 -63.85
N SER A 399 26.48 15.26 -63.79
CA SER A 399 25.83 15.89 -64.95
C SER A 399 26.75 16.80 -65.78
N SER A 400 27.87 17.22 -65.19
CA SER A 400 28.89 18.08 -65.77
C SER A 400 30.25 17.37 -65.67
N ASN A 401 30.36 16.20 -66.30
CA ASN A 401 31.59 15.38 -66.38
C ASN A 401 32.81 16.29 -66.62
N PRO A 402 33.85 16.24 -65.76
CA PRO A 402 34.95 17.20 -65.80
C PRO A 402 35.86 17.04 -67.03
N CYS A 403 35.74 15.93 -67.76
CA CYS A 403 36.59 15.61 -68.90
C CYS A 403 35.98 16.06 -70.23
N HIS A 404 36.86 16.44 -71.15
CA HIS A 404 36.53 16.83 -72.51
C HIS A 404 35.89 15.65 -73.29
N ALA A 405 35.07 15.93 -74.31
CA ALA A 405 34.36 14.90 -75.07
C ALA A 405 35.27 13.88 -75.78
N GLN A 406 36.55 14.22 -75.97
CA GLN A 406 37.59 13.33 -76.52
C GLN A 406 38.60 12.86 -75.45
N ALA A 407 38.20 12.81 -74.18
CA ALA A 407 38.95 12.22 -73.09
C ALA A 407 38.18 11.08 -72.42
N THR A 408 38.90 10.05 -72.01
CA THR A 408 38.39 9.03 -71.09
C THR A 408 38.49 9.57 -69.66
N CYS A 409 37.36 9.57 -68.96
CA CYS A 409 37.28 9.95 -67.55
C CYS A 409 37.53 8.73 -66.66
N THR A 410 38.47 8.83 -65.72
CA THR A 410 38.70 7.85 -64.66
C THR A 410 38.58 8.55 -63.32
N ASP A 411 37.66 8.07 -62.50
CA ASP A 411 37.32 8.62 -61.19
C ASP A 411 38.48 8.45 -60.19
N ASN A 412 38.78 9.48 -59.39
CA ASN A 412 39.77 9.37 -58.32
C ASN A 412 39.05 8.92 -57.04
N PRO A 413 39.54 7.90 -56.31
CA PRO A 413 38.84 7.36 -55.15
C PRO A 413 38.76 8.37 -53.99
N ALA A 414 37.66 8.33 -53.24
CA ALA A 414 37.47 9.14 -52.03
C ALA A 414 38.67 9.09 -51.07
N PRO A 415 39.07 10.22 -50.45
CA PRO A 415 38.31 11.47 -50.29
C PRO A 415 38.50 12.50 -51.42
N ALA A 416 39.01 12.11 -52.59
CA ALA A 416 39.01 12.99 -53.76
C ALA A 416 37.58 13.39 -54.17
N LEU A 417 37.48 14.51 -54.91
CA LEU A 417 36.25 15.05 -55.49
C LEU A 417 36.51 15.54 -56.93
N ASP A 418 37.48 14.90 -57.59
CA ASP A 418 37.87 15.17 -58.97
C ASP A 418 38.14 13.85 -59.71
N ALA A 419 38.35 13.92 -61.01
CA ALA A 419 38.66 12.77 -61.85
C ALA A 419 39.92 13.03 -62.68
N ASN A 420 40.64 11.95 -62.99
CA ASN A 420 41.68 11.97 -63.99
C ASN A 420 41.06 11.94 -65.40
N CYS A 421 41.52 12.83 -66.27
CA CYS A 421 41.09 12.91 -67.66
C CYS A 421 42.28 12.59 -68.56
N THR A 422 42.16 11.57 -69.41
CA THR A 422 43.21 11.19 -70.37
C THR A 422 42.66 11.30 -71.78
N CYS A 423 43.31 12.08 -72.65
CA CYS A 423 42.88 12.22 -74.04
C CYS A 423 42.90 10.88 -74.78
N ASN A 424 41.93 10.70 -75.67
CA ASN A 424 41.83 9.52 -76.53
C ASN A 424 42.97 9.55 -77.58
N VAL A 425 43.29 8.38 -78.17
CA VAL A 425 44.36 8.26 -79.17
C VAL A 425 44.11 9.19 -80.36
N GLY A 426 45.16 9.89 -80.81
CA GLY A 426 45.08 10.97 -81.81
C GLY A 426 44.81 12.36 -81.22
N TYR A 427 44.76 12.51 -79.90
CA TYR A 427 44.56 13.80 -79.24
C TYR A 427 45.54 14.08 -78.10
N THR A 428 45.88 15.35 -77.92
CA THR A 428 46.78 15.87 -76.88
C THR A 428 46.17 17.05 -76.11
N GLY A 429 46.55 17.24 -74.85
CA GLY A 429 46.01 18.27 -73.94
C GLY A 429 45.89 17.81 -72.48
N ASP A 430 45.22 18.60 -71.64
CA ASP A 430 44.94 18.26 -70.22
C ASP A 430 43.70 17.40 -69.99
N GLY A 431 42.93 17.12 -71.05
CA GLY A 431 41.75 16.29 -71.00
C GLY A 431 40.53 16.91 -70.30
N ARG A 432 40.60 18.13 -69.74
CA ARG A 432 39.50 18.71 -68.95
C ARG A 432 38.59 19.60 -69.79
N ALA A 433 37.28 19.48 -69.60
CA ALA A 433 36.27 20.25 -70.34
C ALA A 433 36.37 21.78 -70.12
N ASN A 434 36.87 22.20 -68.96
CA ASN A 434 37.14 23.60 -68.61
C ASN A 434 38.65 23.96 -68.66
N GLY A 435 39.46 23.14 -69.33
CA GLY A 435 40.90 23.33 -69.49
C GLY A 435 41.29 23.64 -70.93
N THR A 436 42.47 23.16 -71.34
CA THR A 436 42.88 23.05 -72.75
C THR A 436 42.13 21.93 -73.49
N GLY A 437 41.58 20.96 -72.76
CA GLY A 437 40.76 19.89 -73.33
C GLY A 437 41.60 18.85 -74.05
N CYS A 438 41.11 18.38 -75.19
CA CYS A 438 41.87 17.52 -76.11
C CYS A 438 41.80 18.09 -77.51
N LEU A 439 42.95 18.46 -78.05
CA LEU A 439 43.15 18.98 -79.40
C LEU A 439 43.81 17.91 -80.27
N ASP A 440 43.66 18.06 -81.58
CA ASP A 440 44.23 17.15 -82.59
C ASP A 440 45.76 17.01 -82.43
N GLU A 441 46.29 15.79 -82.42
CA GLU A 441 47.74 15.55 -82.30
C GLU A 441 48.42 15.72 -83.68
N ASN A 442 48.58 16.98 -84.09
CA ASN A 442 49.02 17.32 -85.45
C ASN A 442 50.38 16.72 -85.81
N ALA A 443 50.36 15.65 -86.59
CA ALA A 443 51.52 14.87 -86.98
C ALA A 443 52.45 15.66 -87.91
N CYS A 444 51.92 16.64 -88.67
CA CYS A 444 52.72 17.52 -89.52
C CYS A 444 53.73 18.38 -88.73
N LEU A 445 53.49 18.70 -87.45
CA LEU A 445 54.45 19.42 -86.60
C LEU A 445 55.77 18.64 -86.40
N SER A 446 55.76 17.32 -86.56
CA SER A 446 56.99 16.49 -86.52
C SER A 446 57.86 16.61 -87.78
N ASN A 447 57.41 17.34 -88.81
CA ASN A 447 58.00 17.41 -90.15
C ASN A 447 58.21 16.02 -90.80
N PRO A 448 57.15 15.18 -90.91
CA PRO A 448 57.26 13.81 -91.43
C PRO A 448 57.43 13.76 -92.96
N CYS A 449 57.18 14.86 -93.65
CA CYS A 449 57.21 14.97 -95.11
C CYS A 449 58.51 15.62 -95.62
N HIS A 450 58.90 15.23 -96.84
CA HIS A 450 60.05 15.78 -97.55
C HIS A 450 59.87 17.28 -97.85
N THR A 451 60.95 18.03 -97.99
CA THR A 451 60.93 19.50 -98.21
C THR A 451 60.14 19.94 -99.45
N ASN A 452 60.03 19.05 -100.44
CA ASN A 452 59.26 19.25 -101.66
C ASN A 452 57.88 18.54 -101.64
N ALA A 453 57.30 18.33 -100.46
CA ALA A 453 55.96 17.80 -100.26
C ALA A 453 55.11 18.70 -99.37
N ASN A 454 53.83 18.82 -99.69
CA ASN A 454 52.82 19.32 -98.77
C ASN A 454 52.46 18.23 -97.76
N CYS A 455 52.39 18.61 -96.48
CA CYS A 455 51.91 17.76 -95.40
C CYS A 455 50.42 18.03 -95.15
N THR A 456 49.61 16.97 -95.12
CA THR A 456 48.22 17.01 -94.69
C THR A 456 48.02 16.06 -93.53
N ASP A 457 47.59 16.61 -92.40
CA ASP A 457 47.30 15.88 -91.17
C ASP A 457 46.15 14.89 -91.38
N ASN A 458 46.25 13.67 -90.83
CA ASN A 458 45.14 12.71 -90.86
C ASN A 458 44.26 12.90 -89.62
N PRO A 459 42.92 12.96 -89.74
CA PRO A 459 42.05 13.18 -88.60
C PRO A 459 42.11 12.02 -87.57
N PRO A 460 41.91 12.29 -86.27
CA PRO A 460 41.93 11.29 -85.21
C PRO A 460 40.96 10.12 -85.46
N PRO A 461 41.30 8.88 -85.05
CA PRO A 461 42.40 8.51 -84.16
C PRO A 461 43.72 8.17 -84.87
N ALA A 462 43.94 8.67 -86.09
CA ALA A 462 45.27 8.60 -86.71
C ALA A 462 46.29 9.42 -85.90
N ILE A 463 47.57 9.04 -86.00
CA ILE A 463 48.73 9.73 -85.40
C ILE A 463 49.85 9.93 -86.44
N ASP A 464 49.50 9.88 -87.72
CA ASP A 464 50.43 10.06 -88.84
C ASP A 464 49.88 11.08 -89.84
N ALA A 465 50.75 11.66 -90.65
CA ALA A 465 50.35 12.58 -91.70
C ALA A 465 50.48 11.94 -93.08
N ASN A 466 49.60 12.34 -93.98
CA ASN A 466 49.73 12.09 -95.41
C ASN A 466 50.65 13.14 -96.05
N CYS A 467 51.54 12.69 -96.93
CA CYS A 467 52.52 13.53 -97.62
C CYS A 467 52.29 13.46 -99.13
N THR A 468 52.13 14.61 -99.78
CA THR A 468 51.93 14.70 -101.24
C THR A 468 53.01 15.56 -101.88
N CYS A 469 53.78 15.02 -102.82
CA CYS A 469 54.79 15.80 -103.54
C CYS A 469 54.19 17.03 -104.24
N ASN A 470 54.96 18.11 -104.24
CA ASN A 470 54.59 19.37 -104.90
C ASN A 470 54.57 19.20 -106.43
N ALA A 471 53.90 20.11 -107.14
CA ALA A 471 53.92 20.11 -108.60
C ALA A 471 55.36 20.17 -109.14
N GLY A 472 55.66 19.34 -110.14
CA GLY A 472 57.03 19.09 -110.63
C GLY A 472 57.77 17.94 -109.93
N TYR A 473 57.21 17.33 -108.87
CA TYR A 473 57.89 16.28 -108.10
C TYR A 473 57.11 14.95 -108.03
N THR A 474 57.82 13.84 -107.83
CA THR A 474 57.28 12.49 -107.65
C THR A 474 58.01 11.70 -106.56
N GLY A 475 57.32 10.75 -105.92
CA GLY A 475 57.80 9.96 -104.78
C GLY A 475 56.68 9.66 -103.76
N ASP A 476 57.03 9.10 -102.61
CA ASP A 476 56.13 8.84 -101.49
C ASP A 476 55.94 10.03 -100.53
N GLY A 477 56.65 11.13 -100.76
CA GLY A 477 56.51 12.38 -100.01
C GLY A 477 57.08 12.36 -98.58
N ARG A 478 57.52 11.22 -98.04
CA ARG A 478 57.95 11.09 -96.64
C ARG A 478 59.44 11.42 -96.50
N ALA A 479 59.81 12.16 -95.45
CA ALA A 479 61.20 12.57 -95.19
C ALA A 479 62.13 11.37 -94.92
N ASN A 480 61.59 10.33 -94.28
CA ASN A 480 62.27 9.06 -94.01
C ASN A 480 61.89 7.96 -95.04
N GLY A 481 61.38 8.35 -96.21
CA GLY A 481 60.92 7.46 -97.28
C GLY A 481 61.76 7.57 -98.55
N THR A 482 61.09 7.49 -99.71
CA THR A 482 61.70 7.84 -101.01
C THR A 482 61.82 9.36 -101.22
N GLY A 483 61.03 10.15 -100.48
CA GLY A 483 61.04 11.61 -100.56
C GLY A 483 60.25 12.15 -101.76
N CYS A 484 60.74 13.23 -102.36
CA CYS A 484 60.22 13.79 -103.61
C CYS A 484 61.38 14.20 -104.52
N SER A 485 61.55 13.48 -105.63
CA SER A 485 62.51 13.78 -106.70
C SER A 485 61.85 14.53 -107.85
N ASP A 486 62.65 15.25 -108.64
CA ASP A 486 62.20 15.98 -109.84
C ASP A 486 61.53 15.03 -110.86
N VAL A 487 60.47 15.50 -111.54
CA VAL A 487 59.75 14.73 -112.57
C VAL A 487 60.48 14.91 -113.89
N ASN A 488 61.47 14.05 -114.11
CA ASN A 488 62.35 14.11 -115.27
C ASN A 488 61.57 14.04 -116.59
N ALA A 489 61.35 15.20 -117.21
CA ALA A 489 60.59 15.37 -118.43
C ALA A 489 61.32 14.77 -119.64
N CYS A 490 62.67 14.74 -119.61
CA CYS A 490 63.48 14.05 -120.60
C CYS A 490 63.18 12.54 -120.71
N SER A 491 62.65 11.91 -119.66
CA SER A 491 62.20 10.49 -119.67
C SER A 491 61.13 10.22 -120.74
N SER A 492 60.35 11.25 -121.11
CA SER A 492 59.34 11.15 -122.18
C SER A 492 59.91 11.25 -123.60
N ASN A 493 61.22 11.55 -123.74
CA ASN A 493 61.92 11.86 -124.98
C ASN A 493 61.26 13.01 -125.80
N PRO A 494 61.09 14.21 -125.22
CA PRO A 494 60.43 15.34 -125.88
C PRO A 494 61.29 16.01 -126.97
N CYS A 495 62.61 15.79 -126.92
CA CYS A 495 63.58 16.40 -127.82
C CYS A 495 63.85 15.53 -129.06
N HIS A 496 64.16 16.20 -130.16
CA HIS A 496 64.56 15.58 -131.42
C HIS A 496 65.86 14.79 -131.27
N ALA A 497 66.04 13.70 -132.03
CA ALA A 497 67.15 12.76 -131.89
C ALA A 497 68.56 13.37 -132.08
N ASN A 498 68.66 14.55 -132.70
CA ASN A 498 69.91 15.33 -132.83
C ASN A 498 70.00 16.51 -131.84
N ALA A 499 69.25 16.48 -130.74
CA ALA A 499 69.30 17.42 -129.64
C ALA A 499 69.67 16.72 -128.33
N THR A 500 70.42 17.41 -127.47
CA THR A 500 70.59 17.04 -126.07
C THR A 500 69.39 17.57 -125.30
N CYS A 501 68.69 16.67 -124.60
CA CYS A 501 67.63 17.02 -123.67
C CYS A 501 68.25 17.45 -122.33
N THR A 502 67.90 18.65 -121.86
CA THR A 502 68.21 19.13 -120.52
C THR A 502 66.91 19.28 -119.75
N ASP A 503 66.79 18.55 -118.65
CA ASP A 503 65.66 18.61 -117.74
C ASP A 503 65.54 20.04 -117.16
N ASN A 504 64.34 20.64 -117.20
CA ASN A 504 64.14 21.92 -116.53
C ASN A 504 63.84 21.66 -115.04
N PRO A 505 64.49 22.33 -114.09
CA PRO A 505 64.31 22.04 -112.67
C PRO A 505 62.88 22.33 -112.20
N ALA A 506 62.33 21.45 -111.37
CA ALA A 506 61.02 21.62 -110.75
C ALA A 506 60.85 23.01 -110.08
N PRO A 507 59.66 23.65 -110.17
CA PRO A 507 58.35 23.06 -110.50
C PRO A 507 58.00 23.03 -112.00
N ALA A 508 58.98 23.19 -112.90
CA ALA A 508 58.79 22.90 -114.31
C ALA A 508 58.36 21.43 -114.55
N LEU A 509 57.72 21.18 -115.69
CA LEU A 509 57.30 19.85 -116.17
C LEU A 509 57.67 19.65 -117.65
N ASP A 510 58.59 20.47 -118.16
CA ASP A 510 59.10 20.49 -119.52
C ASP A 510 60.63 20.35 -119.54
N ALA A 511 61.22 20.30 -120.73
CA ALA A 511 62.67 20.14 -120.90
C ALA A 511 63.20 21.08 -121.99
N SER A 512 64.39 21.63 -121.75
CA SER A 512 65.12 22.45 -122.71
C SER A 512 65.89 21.57 -123.70
N CYS A 513 65.49 21.60 -124.96
CA CYS A 513 66.14 20.87 -126.04
C CYS A 513 67.21 21.75 -126.73
N THR A 514 68.47 21.32 -126.74
CA THR A 514 69.56 22.05 -127.44
C THR A 514 70.14 21.19 -128.56
N CYS A 515 70.17 21.69 -129.79
CA CYS A 515 70.74 20.96 -130.92
C CYS A 515 72.23 20.63 -130.73
N ASN A 516 72.61 19.41 -131.09
CA ASN A 516 73.99 18.94 -130.99
C ASN A 516 74.91 19.69 -131.97
N ALA A 517 76.21 19.74 -131.67
CA ALA A 517 77.18 20.49 -132.47
C ALA A 517 77.14 20.11 -133.97
N GLY A 518 77.05 21.13 -134.83
CA GLY A 518 76.85 20.97 -136.28
C GLY A 518 75.39 21.00 -136.73
N PHE A 519 74.42 21.11 -135.80
CA PHE A 519 73.00 21.28 -136.11
C PHE A 519 72.43 22.58 -135.53
N ALA A 520 71.36 23.11 -136.13
CA ALA A 520 70.59 24.26 -135.65
C ALA A 520 69.07 24.01 -135.73
N GLY A 521 68.30 24.62 -134.83
CA GLY A 521 66.85 24.46 -134.71
C GLY A 521 66.34 24.80 -133.31
N ASP A 522 65.10 24.44 -133.00
CA ASP A 522 64.46 24.60 -131.69
C ASP A 522 64.62 23.36 -130.78
N GLY A 523 65.13 22.25 -131.33
CA GLY A 523 65.44 21.03 -130.59
C GLY A 523 64.25 20.12 -130.27
N VAL A 524 63.02 20.58 -130.42
CA VAL A 524 61.79 19.85 -130.05
C VAL A 524 61.29 18.97 -131.21
N VAL A 525 60.58 17.87 -130.91
CA VAL A 525 59.94 17.05 -131.96
C VAL A 525 58.68 17.74 -132.50
N ASN A 526 58.87 18.63 -133.47
CA ASN A 526 57.78 19.14 -134.30
C ASN A 526 57.18 18.02 -135.18
N ALA A 527 55.88 18.12 -135.50
CA ALA A 527 55.11 17.06 -136.19
C ALA A 527 55.66 16.62 -137.58
N ASN A 528 56.54 17.43 -138.20
CA ASN A 528 57.21 17.12 -139.46
C ASN A 528 58.60 16.46 -139.28
N GLY A 529 59.00 16.13 -138.04
CA GLY A 529 60.32 15.57 -137.71
C GLY A 529 61.48 16.55 -137.74
N THR A 530 61.22 17.86 -137.90
CA THR A 530 62.24 18.90 -138.09
C THR A 530 62.49 19.69 -136.79
N GLY A 531 63.34 19.16 -135.91
CA GLY A 531 63.78 19.87 -134.68
C GLY A 531 65.24 20.38 -134.73
N CYS A 532 66.14 19.69 -135.45
CA CYS A 532 67.54 20.10 -135.64
C CYS A 532 68.06 19.69 -137.02
N LEU A 533 68.65 20.64 -137.77
CA LEU A 533 69.13 20.47 -139.14
C LEU A 533 70.62 20.84 -139.29
N LEU A 534 71.35 20.14 -140.16
CA LEU A 534 72.79 20.28 -140.36
C LEU A 534 73.22 21.65 -140.92
N GLN A 535 74.32 22.21 -140.40
CA GLN A 535 74.98 23.39 -140.97
C GLN A 535 76.14 23.01 -141.92
N PRO A 536 76.19 23.54 -143.16
CA PRO A 536 77.30 23.34 -144.08
C PRO A 536 78.47 24.31 -143.85
N VAL A 537 79.70 23.87 -144.12
CA VAL A 537 80.93 24.66 -143.94
C VAL A 537 81.78 24.68 -145.22
N SER A 538 82.01 25.87 -145.78
CA SER A 538 82.93 26.14 -146.91
C SER A 538 83.22 27.64 -146.96
N GLY A 539 84.43 28.08 -147.34
CA GLY A 539 84.78 29.52 -147.23
C GLY A 539 85.84 30.08 -148.18
N ALA A 540 86.10 31.37 -147.96
CA ALA A 540 87.20 32.21 -148.45
C ALA A 540 87.21 32.71 -149.92
N GLY A 541 86.91 34.02 -150.07
CA GLY A 541 87.49 34.92 -151.09
C GLY A 541 86.59 35.32 -152.28
N SER A 542 86.60 36.56 -152.78
CA SER A 542 87.18 37.84 -152.26
C SER A 542 86.77 39.04 -153.14
N SER A 543 86.56 40.23 -152.54
CA SER A 543 86.72 41.58 -153.16
C SER A 543 85.72 42.05 -154.25
N ASP A 544 85.37 43.34 -154.42
CA ASP A 544 85.49 44.52 -153.54
C ASP A 544 84.69 45.77 -154.00
N ILE A 545 84.57 46.77 -153.11
CA ILE A 545 84.35 48.24 -153.32
C ILE A 545 83.05 48.77 -153.97
N ALA A 546 82.26 49.50 -153.16
CA ALA A 546 81.59 50.80 -153.42
C ALA A 546 81.08 51.35 -152.06
N PHE A 547 81.55 52.41 -151.35
CA PHE A 547 82.25 53.70 -151.56
C PHE A 547 81.33 54.90 -151.24
N PHE A 548 81.58 55.56 -150.10
CA PHE A 548 80.85 56.70 -149.45
C PHE A 548 79.42 56.41 -148.90
N LEU A 549 78.89 57.04 -147.84
CA LEU A 549 79.12 58.37 -147.22
C LEU A 549 79.06 58.37 -145.66
N THR A 550 79.67 59.39 -145.01
CA THR A 550 79.47 59.92 -143.61
C THR A 550 79.56 58.96 -142.39
N LEU A 551 80.33 59.14 -141.30
CA LEU A 551 81.07 60.23 -140.59
C LEU A 551 80.34 60.92 -139.41
N ALA A 552 81.03 61.00 -138.24
CA ALA A 552 80.75 61.78 -137.01
C ALA A 552 79.55 61.32 -136.13
N CYS A 553 79.45 61.54 -134.80
CA CYS A 553 80.33 61.93 -133.65
C CYS A 553 79.47 61.75 -132.33
N THR A 554 79.89 61.76 -131.06
CA THR A 554 81.15 61.89 -130.25
C THR A 554 80.87 61.19 -128.88
N LEU A 555 81.81 60.58 -128.14
CA LEU A 555 82.82 61.13 -127.19
C LEU A 555 82.29 62.02 -126.03
N MET A 556 82.81 61.79 -124.80
CA MET A 556 82.55 62.48 -123.50
C MET A 556 81.20 62.14 -122.82
N ALA A 557 81.02 62.15 -121.48
CA ALA A 557 81.88 62.33 -120.29
C ALA A 557 81.18 61.62 -119.07
N ILE A 558 81.84 60.90 -118.14
CA ILE A 558 82.69 61.32 -116.99
C ILE A 558 81.90 61.90 -115.77
N LEU A 559 82.17 61.37 -114.55
CA LEU A 559 81.70 61.78 -113.19
C LEU A 559 80.20 61.56 -112.86
N SER A 560 79.73 61.45 -111.59
CA SER A 560 80.28 60.88 -110.34
C SER A 560 79.24 60.95 -109.19
N THR A 561 79.37 60.10 -108.15
CA THR A 561 78.73 60.24 -106.79
C THR A 561 77.18 60.23 -106.78
N VAL A 562 76.44 60.16 -105.64
CA VAL A 562 76.79 60.19 -104.21
C VAL A 562 76.01 59.13 -103.40
N SER A 563 76.27 59.14 -102.09
CA SER A 563 75.78 58.34 -100.97
C SER A 563 74.30 58.48 -100.55
N GLU A 564 73.86 57.48 -99.78
CA GLU A 564 73.12 57.59 -98.50
C GLU A 564 71.58 57.70 -98.36
N GLN A 565 71.12 57.02 -97.29
CA GLN A 565 70.05 57.33 -96.32
C GLN A 565 68.55 57.37 -96.72
N ALA A 566 67.89 56.23 -96.40
CA ALA A 566 66.91 56.10 -95.29
C ALA A 566 65.48 56.70 -95.39
N MET A 567 64.71 56.45 -94.32
CA MET A 567 63.43 57.04 -93.88
C MET A 567 62.10 56.40 -94.36
N PHE A 568 61.43 55.71 -93.42
CA PHE A 568 59.96 55.54 -93.21
C PHE A 568 59.10 54.95 -94.37
N GLU A 569 57.96 54.30 -94.10
CA GLU A 569 57.22 54.05 -92.84
C GLU A 569 57.24 52.57 -92.40
#